data_AF-A0A6A8AQ74-F1
#
_entry.id   AF-A0A6A8AQ74-F1
#
_cell.length_a   1.000
_cell.length_b   1.000
_cell.length_c   1.000
_cell.angle_alpha   90.00
_cell.angle_beta   90.00
_cell.angle_gamma   90.00
#
_symmetry.space_group_name_H-M   'P 1'
#
loop_
_entity.id
_entity.type
_entity.pdbx_description
1 polymer ?
#
loop_
_entity_poly.entity_id
_entity_poly.type
_entity_poly.pdbx_seq_one_letter_code
_entity_poly.pdbx_strand_id
1 'polypeptide(L)'
;MTRKSRRKRRGIKVTKGDLNRLIDDIFHRHFSENVGFVIVDGLLHAVVERNPEESARKFVRYNVPVLIREMARKKRVKGKRRQ
;
A
#
# COMPACT_ATOMS: atom_id res chain seq x y z
N MET A 1 -28.64 17.72 -39.12
CA MET A 1 -27.43 18.30 -38.48
C MET A 1 -27.36 17.85 -37.01
N THR A 2 -26.59 16.81 -36.68
CA THR A 2 -26.41 16.36 -35.29
C THR A 2 -24.97 16.59 -34.84
N ARG A 3 -24.78 17.61 -33.99
CA ARG A 3 -23.47 17.93 -33.39
C ARG A 3 -23.10 16.86 -32.36
N LYS A 4 -22.33 15.86 -32.78
CA LYS A 4 -21.73 14.86 -31.90
C LYS A 4 -20.67 15.58 -31.04
N SER A 5 -20.97 15.76 -29.76
CA SER A 5 -20.06 16.37 -28.78
C SER A 5 -18.79 15.55 -28.69
N ARG A 6 -17.68 16.09 -29.23
CA ARG A 6 -16.34 15.54 -29.04
C ARG A 6 -15.98 15.65 -27.57
N ARG A 7 -16.26 14.60 -26.80
CA ARG A 7 -15.84 14.45 -25.40
C ARG A 7 -14.31 14.43 -25.41
N LYS A 8 -13.71 15.59 -25.20
CA LYS A 8 -12.26 15.82 -25.15
C LYS A 8 -11.70 14.87 -24.10
N ARG A 9 -11.07 13.77 -24.54
CA ARG A 9 -10.28 12.88 -23.67
C ARG A 9 -9.12 13.72 -23.15
N ARG A 10 -9.36 14.48 -22.08
CA ARG A 10 -8.30 15.10 -21.29
C ARG A 10 -7.46 13.92 -20.81
N GLY A 11 -6.24 13.78 -21.33
CA GLY A 11 -5.33 12.72 -20.91
C GLY A 11 -5.32 12.69 -19.39
N ILE A 12 -5.64 11.54 -18.79
CA ILE A 12 -5.66 11.37 -17.35
C ILE A 12 -4.21 11.62 -16.89
N LYS A 13 -3.96 12.78 -16.30
CA LYS A 13 -2.66 13.06 -15.68
C LYS A 13 -2.64 12.25 -14.40
N VAL A 14 -1.95 11.11 -14.43
CA VAL A 14 -1.69 10.32 -13.24
C VAL A 14 -0.91 11.20 -12.26
N THR A 15 -1.52 11.45 -11.10
CA THR A 15 -0.89 12.21 -10.01
C THR A 15 -0.14 11.26 -9.07
N LYS A 16 0.74 11.81 -8.23
CA LYS A 16 1.37 11.05 -7.15
C LYS A 16 0.33 10.42 -6.20
N GLY A 17 -0.78 11.13 -5.96
CA GLY A 17 -1.88 10.63 -5.14
C GLY A 17 -2.59 9.41 -5.76
N ASP A 18 -2.72 9.39 -7.09
CA ASP A 18 -3.32 8.25 -7.80
C ASP A 18 -2.42 7.00 -7.71
N LEU A 19 -1.10 7.19 -7.79
CA LEU A 19 -0.13 6.11 -7.60
C LEU A 19 -0.14 5.60 -6.16
N ASN A 20 -0.16 6.50 -5.17
CA ASN A 20 -0.26 6.11 -3.77
C ASN A 20 -1.52 5.29 -3.50
N ARG A 21 -2.68 5.77 -3.98
CA ARG A 21 -3.95 5.05 -3.81
C ARG A 21 -3.94 3.69 -4.50
N LEU A 22 -3.29 3.58 -5.66
CA LEU A 22 -3.14 2.30 -6.36
C LEU A 22 -2.28 1.31 -5.55
N ILE A 23 -1.19 1.79 -4.93
CA ILE A 23 -0.35 0.97 -4.05
C ILE A 23 -1.18 0.50 -2.85
N ASP A 24 -1.86 1.42 -2.16
CA ASP A 24 -2.74 1.10 -1.03
C ASP A 24 -3.79 0.02 -1.41
N ASP A 25 -4.48 0.20 -2.54
CA ASP A 25 -5.55 -0.70 -2.99
C ASP A 25 -5.06 -2.12 -3.31
N ILE A 26 -3.82 -2.24 -3.82
CA ILE A 26 -3.20 -3.53 -4.13
C ILE A 26 -2.72 -4.19 -2.84
N PHE A 27 -1.88 -3.51 -2.04
CA PHE A 27 -1.13 -4.17 -0.98
C PHE A 27 -1.93 -4.37 0.31
N HIS A 28 -2.83 -3.45 0.67
CA HIS A 28 -3.63 -3.58 1.89
C HIS A 28 -4.43 -4.89 1.96
N ARG A 29 -4.92 -5.39 0.82
CA ARG A 29 -5.68 -6.65 0.77
C ARG A 29 -4.83 -7.86 1.14
N HIS A 30 -3.53 -7.80 0.86
CA HIS A 30 -2.60 -8.91 1.04
C HIS A 30 -1.80 -8.85 2.35
N PHE A 31 -1.98 -7.80 3.17
CA PHE A 31 -1.29 -7.66 4.46
C PHE A 31 -1.54 -8.84 5.41
N SER A 32 -2.71 -9.48 5.30
CA SER A 32 -3.08 -10.64 6.11
C SER A 32 -2.48 -11.98 5.63
N GLU A 33 -2.03 -12.03 4.37
CA GLU A 33 -1.48 -13.22 3.73
C GLU A 33 0.04 -13.32 3.94
N ASN A 34 0.74 -12.21 3.69
CA ASN A 34 2.18 -12.15 3.88
C ASN A 34 2.62 -10.77 4.37
N VAL A 35 3.30 -10.78 5.52
CA VAL A 35 3.95 -9.61 6.11
C VAL A 35 4.94 -8.93 5.16
N GLY A 36 5.50 -9.65 4.18
CA GLY A 36 6.33 -9.09 3.13
C GLY A 36 5.61 -8.02 2.29
N PHE A 37 4.29 -8.11 2.10
CA PHE A 37 3.52 -7.10 1.36
C PHE A 37 3.51 -5.75 2.06
N VAL A 38 3.57 -5.72 3.40
CA VAL A 38 3.66 -4.50 4.20
C VAL A 38 4.99 -3.77 3.96
N ILE A 39 6.07 -4.53 3.73
CA ILE A 39 7.40 -3.97 3.46
C ILE A 39 7.45 -3.42 2.03
N VAL A 40 6.94 -4.18 1.05
CA VAL A 40 6.91 -3.76 -0.36
C VAL A 40 6.05 -2.51 -0.55
N ASP A 41 4.90 -2.45 0.11
CA ASP A 41 4.02 -1.28 0.17
C ASP A 41 4.78 -0.01 0.58
N GLY A 42 5.48 -0.06 1.71
CA GLY A 42 6.29 1.06 2.21
C GLY A 42 7.39 1.50 1.25
N LEU A 43 8.07 0.55 0.60
CA LEU A 43 9.11 0.85 -0.38
C LEU A 43 8.53 1.54 -1.63
N LEU A 44 7.38 1.09 -2.11
CA LEU A 44 6.72 1.69 -3.27
C LEU A 44 6.24 3.11 -2.97
N HIS A 45 5.67 3.35 -1.79
CA HIS A 45 5.33 4.71 -1.35
C HIS A 45 6.56 5.62 -1.28
N ALA A 46 7.69 5.13 -0.77
CA ALA A 46 8.94 5.89 -0.73
C ALA A 46 9.44 6.30 -2.13
N VAL A 47 9.33 5.39 -3.10
CA VAL A 47 9.72 5.64 -4.50
C VAL A 47 8.80 6.68 -5.15
N VAL A 48 7.49 6.63 -4.88
CA VAL A 48 6.51 7.56 -5.46
C VAL A 48 6.60 8.96 -4.85
N GLU A 49 6.74 9.04 -3.53
CA GLU A 49 6.78 10.34 -2.84
C GLU A 49 8.07 11.10 -3.15
N ARG A 50 9.19 10.38 -3.36
CA ARG A 50 10.56 10.93 -3.50
C ARG A 50 10.99 11.77 -2.28
N ASN A 51 10.29 11.61 -1.14
CA ASN A 51 10.62 12.19 0.14
C ASN A 51 10.74 11.06 1.18
N PRO A 52 11.92 10.46 1.33
CA PRO A 52 12.08 9.27 2.16
C PRO A 52 11.76 9.52 3.64
N GLU A 53 11.90 10.75 4.15
CA GLU A 53 11.56 11.07 5.55
C GLU A 53 10.05 10.99 5.83
N GLU A 54 9.24 11.55 4.92
CA GLU A 54 7.77 11.53 5.07
C GLU A 54 7.22 10.11 4.89
N SER A 55 7.76 9.36 3.93
CA SER A 55 7.40 7.97 3.71
C SER A 55 7.81 7.09 4.89
N ALA A 56 8.98 7.31 5.49
CA ALA A 56 9.41 6.59 6.69
C ALA A 56 8.46 6.87 7.88
N ARG A 57 8.00 8.12 8.06
CA ARG A 57 7.01 8.45 9.10
C ARG A 57 5.69 7.72 8.87
N LYS A 58 5.20 7.67 7.63
CA LYS A 58 3.97 6.94 7.26
C LYS A 58 4.13 5.43 7.48
N PHE A 59 5.26 4.86 7.08
CA PHE A 59 5.58 3.46 7.32
C PHE A 59 5.56 3.12 8.82
N VAL A 60 6.23 3.93 9.65
CA VAL A 60 6.22 3.70 11.10
C VAL A 60 4.81 3.84 11.68
N ARG A 61 4.01 4.78 11.19
CA ARG A 61 2.66 5.02 11.71
C ARG A 61 1.66 3.91 11.34
N TYR A 62 1.71 3.43 10.10
CA TYR A 62 0.68 2.54 9.56
C TYR A 62 1.15 1.09 9.43
N ASN A 63 2.39 0.88 8.98
CA ASN A 63 2.90 -0.45 8.65
C ASN A 63 3.47 -1.18 9.87
N VAL A 64 4.12 -0.47 10.80
CA VAL A 64 4.71 -1.09 12.01
C VAL A 64 3.67 -1.73 12.95
N PRO A 65 2.52 -1.11 13.27
CA PRO A 65 1.51 -1.76 14.10
C PRO A 65 0.94 -3.04 13.48
N VAL A 66 0.78 -3.06 12.15
CA VAL A 66 0.32 -4.25 11.40
C VAL A 66 1.38 -5.34 11.43
N LEU A 67 2.65 -4.99 11.19
CA LEU A 67 3.80 -5.88 11.32
C LEU A 67 3.85 -6.54 12.70
N ILE A 68 3.76 -5.75 13.77
CA ILE A 68 3.79 -6.27 15.16
C ILE A 68 2.63 -7.23 15.40
N ARG A 69 1.41 -6.87 14.98
CA ARG A 69 0.21 -7.72 15.12
C ARG A 69 0.37 -9.06 14.41
N GLU A 70 0.84 -9.03 13.16
CA GLU A 70 1.02 -10.23 12.35
C GLU A 70 2.16 -11.12 12.85
N MET A 71 3.27 -10.53 13.32
CA MET A 71 4.36 -11.27 13.97
C MET A 71 3.89 -11.94 15.28
N ALA A 72 3.11 -11.23 16.09
CA ALA A 72 2.51 -11.79 17.30
C ALA A 72 1.54 -12.94 16.96
N ARG A 73 0.73 -12.80 15.91
CA ARG A 73 -0.17 -13.85 15.40
C ARG A 73 0.60 -15.09 14.96
N LYS A 74 1.66 -14.93 14.15
CA LYS A 74 2.52 -16.04 13.71
C LYS A 74 3.21 -16.77 14.87
N LYS A 75 3.69 -16.05 15.90
CA LYS A 75 4.26 -16.66 17.11
C LYS A 75 3.22 -17.52 17.86
N ARG A 76 1.99 -17.02 18.02
CA ARG A 76 0.90 -17.75 18.71
C ARG A 76 0.50 -19.03 17.97
N VAL A 77 0.45 -19.01 16.63
CA VAL A 77 0.16 -20.20 15.81
C VAL A 77 1.30 -21.22 15.89
N LYS A 78 2.56 -20.78 15.86
CA LYS A 78 3.71 -21.69 16.03
C LYS A 78 3.76 -22.33 17.43
N GLY A 79 3.36 -21.62 18.48
CA GLY A 79 3.26 -22.15 19.84
C GLY A 79 2.13 -23.16 20.05
N LYS A 80 1.05 -23.08 19.27
CA LYS A 80 -0.07 -24.06 19.27
C LYS A 80 0.21 -25.32 18.45
N ARG A 81 1.12 -25.28 17.48
CA ARG A 81 1.52 -26.45 16.65
C ARG A 81 2.65 -27.28 17.28
N ARG A 82 3.24 -26.81 18.37
CA ARG A 82 4.33 -27.46 19.11
C ARG A 82 3.87 -28.08 20.44
N GLN A 83 2.58 -28.00 20.74
CA GLN A 83 1.93 -28.70 21.85
C GLN A 83 1.01 -29.77 21.26
#